data_AF-A0A0H2RMH9-F1
#
_entry.id   AF-A0A0H2RMH9-F1
#
_cell.length_a   1.000
_cell.length_b   1.000
_cell.length_c   1.000
_cell.angle_alpha   90.00
_cell.angle_beta   90.00
_cell.angle_gamma   90.00
#
_symmetry.space_group_name_H-M   'P 1'
#
loop_
_entity.id
_entity.type
_entity.pdbx_description
1 polymer ?
#
loop_
_entity_poly.entity_id
_entity_poly.type
_entity_poly.pdbx_seq_one_letter_code
_entity_poly.pdbx_strand_id
1 'polypeptide(L)'
;MEEHSQDETFQFSSSIRRQPSISSIVSDATASDLPGPGRNLGRLYDTLGDGLLSQIQKGMTRRGFGPGAVSRKVVMKQTMLSSDSIDTDATAPNLPGPGRTVGMFFDWLGGKLENQLGILMERRGYGPEATMAKILTMRGRWRTYREGERVYIRNNMEIQSEEHRKLLKYCQRLLKYTRSLVPKTQLQAFDRITDLATNDPYIRDLLGECLDRQEPRKYLPPDAYDGTLTLSSQKALVSLSSNSINSVTMQYERRLKEGTLNEQFLVEKFIPIMTKFLS
;
A
#
# COMPACT_ATOMS: atom_id res chain seq x y z
N MET A 1 -30.73 -5.08 -48.54
CA MET A 1 -30.49 -5.90 -47.34
C MET A 1 -30.38 -4.91 -46.20
N GLU A 2 -31.54 -4.61 -45.60
CA GLU A 2 -31.70 -3.71 -44.48
C GLU A 2 -31.56 -4.56 -43.21
N GLU A 3 -30.56 -4.28 -42.38
CA GLU A 3 -30.48 -4.86 -41.03
C GLU A 3 -30.98 -3.84 -40.02
N HIS A 4 -32.00 -4.31 -39.30
CA HIS A 4 -32.84 -3.62 -38.34
C HIS A 4 -32.09 -3.46 -37.01
N SER A 5 -31.89 -2.23 -36.57
CA SER A 5 -31.38 -1.89 -35.23
C SER A 5 -32.55 -1.85 -34.26
N GLN A 6 -32.60 -2.77 -33.29
CA GLN A 6 -33.58 -2.76 -32.20
C GLN A 6 -32.92 -2.18 -30.94
N ASP A 7 -33.36 -0.97 -30.57
CA ASP A 7 -33.09 -0.33 -29.29
C ASP A 7 -34.05 -0.90 -28.23
N GLU A 8 -33.50 -1.63 -27.25
CA GLU A 8 -34.24 -2.02 -26.04
C GLU A 8 -34.07 -0.97 -24.93
N THR A 9 -35.05 -0.08 -24.83
CA THR A 9 -35.23 0.86 -23.72
C THR A 9 -35.69 0.12 -22.46
N PHE A 10 -34.79 -0.10 -21.51
CA PHE A 10 -35.10 -0.63 -20.18
C PHE A 10 -35.61 0.49 -19.26
N GLN A 11 -36.92 0.55 -18.98
CA GLN A 11 -37.50 1.44 -17.98
C GLN A 11 -37.47 0.78 -16.58
N PHE A 12 -36.67 1.33 -15.67
CA PHE A 12 -36.66 0.96 -14.26
C PHE A 12 -37.61 1.89 -13.47
N SER A 13 -38.79 1.39 -13.12
CA SER A 13 -39.77 2.09 -12.28
C SER A 13 -39.55 1.73 -10.80
N SER A 14 -38.77 2.55 -10.09
CA SER A 14 -38.59 2.42 -8.63
C SER A 14 -39.66 3.22 -7.88
N SER A 15 -40.72 2.54 -7.44
CA SER A 15 -41.75 3.10 -6.56
C SER A 15 -41.23 3.24 -5.12
N ILE A 16 -40.82 4.45 -4.74
CA ILE A 16 -40.42 4.79 -3.37
C ILE A 16 -41.69 4.96 -2.52
N ARG A 17 -41.98 3.95 -1.70
CA ARG A 17 -43.07 3.97 -0.71
C ARG A 17 -42.57 4.66 0.57
N ARG A 18 -42.94 5.94 0.75
CA ARG A 18 -42.72 6.67 2.00
C ARG A 18 -43.56 6.06 3.12
N GLN A 19 -42.91 5.55 4.17
CA GLN A 19 -43.57 5.27 5.44
C GLN A 19 -43.65 6.56 6.28
N PRO A 20 -44.80 6.86 6.91
CA PRO A 20 -44.90 7.93 7.89
C PRO A 20 -44.22 7.50 9.19
N SER A 21 -43.15 8.20 9.56
CA SER A 21 -42.49 8.10 10.85
C SER A 21 -43.34 8.77 11.93
N ILE A 22 -43.95 7.97 12.80
CA ILE A 22 -44.62 8.41 14.03
C ILE A 22 -43.54 8.48 15.12
N SER A 23 -43.08 9.68 15.45
CA SER A 23 -42.21 9.94 16.60
C SER A 23 -43.06 10.17 17.85
N SER A 24 -43.31 9.12 18.63
CA SER A 24 -43.73 9.29 20.02
C SER A 24 -42.49 9.34 20.90
N ILE A 25 -42.11 10.56 21.27
CA ILE A 25 -41.13 10.85 22.31
C ILE A 25 -41.78 10.47 23.64
N VAL A 26 -41.31 9.39 24.26
CA VAL A 26 -41.51 9.14 25.69
C VAL A 26 -40.18 9.42 26.36
N SER A 27 -40.16 10.53 27.08
CA SER A 27 -39.04 10.98 27.90
C SER A 27 -38.82 10.02 29.05
N ASP A 28 -37.90 9.07 28.89
CA ASP A 28 -37.31 8.36 30.03
C ASP A 28 -36.27 9.27 30.69
N ALA A 29 -36.77 10.14 31.57
CA ALA A 29 -35.96 10.80 32.58
C ALA A 29 -35.25 9.72 33.39
N THR A 30 -33.97 9.50 33.09
CA THR A 30 -33.13 8.50 33.72
C THR A 30 -32.88 8.93 35.15
N ALA A 31 -33.57 8.29 36.10
CA ALA A 31 -33.22 8.36 37.50
C ALA A 31 -31.73 8.01 37.64
N SER A 32 -30.94 8.95 38.16
CA SER A 32 -29.49 8.98 38.05
C SER A 32 -28.75 7.91 38.88
N ASP A 33 -29.42 6.86 39.38
CA ASP A 33 -28.78 5.83 40.21
C ASP A 33 -29.33 4.41 40.12
N LEU A 34 -29.95 4.04 39.00
CA LEU A 34 -30.36 2.65 38.79
C LEU A 34 -29.24 1.80 38.15
N PRO A 35 -28.95 0.58 38.67
CA PRO A 35 -27.93 -0.31 38.12
C PRO A 35 -28.40 -0.90 36.77
N GLY A 36 -28.02 -0.25 35.68
CA GLY A 36 -28.25 -0.72 34.31
C GLY A 36 -26.99 -1.34 33.68
N PRO A 37 -27.14 -2.28 32.73
CA PRO A 37 -26.02 -2.95 32.06
C PRO A 37 -25.05 -1.99 31.35
N GLY A 38 -25.49 -0.79 30.97
CA GLY A 38 -24.63 0.28 30.42
C GLY A 38 -23.64 0.88 31.42
N ARG A 39 -23.93 0.88 32.73
CA ARG A 39 -23.02 1.43 33.76
C ARG A 39 -21.81 0.53 34.04
N ASN A 40 -21.95 -0.77 33.84
CA ASN A 40 -20.82 -1.70 34.00
C ASN A 40 -19.77 -1.49 32.90
N LEU A 41 -20.20 -1.22 31.68
CA LEU A 41 -19.31 -0.82 30.58
C LEU A 41 -18.66 0.54 30.87
N GLY A 42 -19.41 1.53 31.36
CA GLY A 42 -18.86 2.83 31.77
C GLY A 42 -17.75 2.69 32.82
N ARG A 43 -18.01 1.95 33.92
CA ARG A 43 -17.01 1.69 34.96
C ARG A 43 -15.80 0.90 34.46
N LEU A 44 -15.99 0.01 33.49
CA LEU A 44 -14.89 -0.70 32.84
C LEU A 44 -14.03 0.27 32.02
N TYR A 45 -14.64 1.17 31.24
CA TYR A 45 -13.89 2.19 30.50
C TYR A 45 -13.20 3.19 31.42
N ASP A 46 -13.82 3.58 32.53
CA ASP A 46 -13.22 4.48 33.51
C ASP A 46 -11.99 3.82 34.17
N THR A 47 -12.13 2.57 34.63
CA THR A 47 -11.01 1.84 35.26
C THR A 47 -9.88 1.53 34.28
N LEU A 48 -10.20 1.20 33.02
CA LEU A 48 -9.21 0.92 31.99
C LEU A 48 -8.55 2.24 31.48
N GLY A 49 -9.32 3.33 31.44
CA GLY A 49 -8.89 4.68 31.12
C GLY A 49 -7.91 5.23 32.16
N ASP A 50 -8.22 5.11 33.45
CA ASP A 50 -7.34 5.55 34.54
C ASP A 50 -6.03 4.75 34.56
N GLY A 51 -6.11 3.44 34.32
CA GLY A 51 -4.94 2.58 34.18
C GLY A 51 -4.03 3.01 33.03
N LEU A 52 -4.60 3.26 31.85
CA LEU A 52 -3.88 3.70 30.65
C LEU A 52 -3.25 5.10 30.83
N LEU A 53 -4.03 6.05 31.35
CA LEU A 53 -3.57 7.42 31.62
C LEU A 53 -2.42 7.43 32.62
N SER A 54 -2.48 6.60 33.67
CA SER A 54 -1.38 6.48 34.63
C SER A 54 -0.09 5.95 33.99
N GLN A 55 -0.18 5.03 33.02
CA GLN A 55 0.99 4.52 32.29
C GLN A 55 1.56 5.54 31.31
N ILE A 56 0.68 6.26 30.58
CA ILE A 56 1.10 7.33 29.67
C ILE A 56 1.78 8.45 30.46
N GLN A 57 1.22 8.86 31.59
CA GLN A 57 1.78 9.90 32.46
C GLN A 57 3.13 9.47 33.07
N LYS A 58 3.28 8.20 33.48
CA LYS A 58 4.58 7.63 33.89
C LYS A 58 5.60 7.57 32.74
N GLY A 59 5.14 7.32 31.52
CA GLY A 59 6.00 7.31 30.32
C GLY A 59 6.48 8.71 29.90
N MET A 60 5.59 9.71 29.98
CA MET A 60 5.91 11.09 29.61
C MET A 60 6.82 11.78 30.62
N THR A 61 6.66 11.49 31.93
CA THR A 61 7.59 12.00 32.97
C THR A 61 9.00 11.43 32.80
N ARG A 62 9.14 10.15 32.44
CA ARG A 62 10.47 9.54 32.13
C ARG A 62 11.13 10.13 30.88
N ARG A 63 10.37 10.69 29.95
CA ARG A 63 10.89 11.33 28.72
C ARG A 63 11.02 12.85 28.83
N GLY A 64 10.81 13.44 30.02
CA GLY A 64 10.98 14.87 30.24
C GLY A 64 9.85 15.76 29.70
N PHE A 65 8.72 15.19 29.27
CA PHE A 65 7.53 15.92 28.80
C PHE A 65 6.52 16.16 29.93
N GLY A 66 7.01 16.53 31.11
CA GLY A 66 6.17 16.90 32.25
C GLY A 66 5.77 18.38 32.21
N PRO A 67 4.67 18.77 32.86
CA PRO A 67 4.22 20.17 32.95
C PRO A 67 5.25 21.13 33.57
N GLY A 68 6.33 20.62 34.20
CA GLY A 68 7.46 21.42 34.66
C GLY A 68 8.49 21.82 33.59
N ALA A 69 8.40 21.31 32.35
CA ALA A 69 9.38 21.59 31.29
C ALA A 69 9.02 22.80 30.41
N VAL A 70 7.82 23.37 30.56
CA VAL A 70 7.35 24.54 29.77
C VAL A 70 7.56 25.82 30.56
N SER A 71 8.83 26.16 30.80
CA SER A 71 9.26 27.52 31.19
C SER A 71 10.26 28.11 30.18
N ARG A 72 10.21 27.66 28.92
CA ARG A 72 10.86 28.38 27.81
C ARG A 72 9.86 29.34 27.17
N LYS A 73 10.03 30.62 27.53
CA LYS A 73 9.53 31.84 26.87
C LYS A 73 9.13 31.61 25.41
N VAL A 74 7.84 31.50 25.14
CA VAL A 74 7.27 31.83 23.84
C VAL A 74 6.74 33.26 23.98
N VAL A 75 7.50 34.21 23.45
CA VAL A 75 7.05 35.60 23.28
C VAL A 75 6.06 35.60 22.13
N MET A 76 4.78 35.53 22.49
CA MET A 76 3.66 35.60 21.57
C MET A 76 3.42 37.07 21.21
N LYS A 77 3.77 37.45 19.97
CA LYS A 77 3.52 38.78 19.42
C LYS A 77 2.02 38.90 19.14
N GLN A 78 1.35 39.73 19.93
CA GLN A 78 -0.08 40.01 19.88
C GLN A 78 -0.34 41.05 18.78
N THR A 79 -0.80 40.61 17.60
CA THR A 79 -1.37 41.49 16.59
C THR A 79 -2.84 41.73 16.90
N MET A 80 -3.17 42.99 17.18
CA MET A 80 -4.51 43.44 17.54
C MET A 80 -5.43 43.53 16.32
N LEU A 81 -6.64 42.98 16.53
CA LEU A 81 -7.96 43.51 16.20
C LEU A 81 -8.20 44.08 14.79
N SER A 82 -9.00 43.35 14.01
CA SER A 82 -10.09 43.95 13.26
C SER A 82 -11.35 43.15 13.57
N SER A 83 -12.27 43.82 14.27
CA SER A 83 -13.62 43.37 14.59
C SER A 83 -14.50 43.82 13.44
N ASP A 84 -15.15 42.92 12.70
CA ASP A 84 -16.42 43.22 12.02
C ASP A 84 -17.17 41.97 11.54
N SER A 85 -18.48 42.07 11.73
CA SER A 85 -19.62 41.21 11.39
C SER A 85 -19.60 39.73 11.80
N ILE A 86 -20.28 39.48 12.92
CA ILE A 86 -20.87 38.20 13.31
C ILE A 86 -22.04 37.92 12.38
N ASP A 87 -21.84 37.03 11.40
CA ASP A 87 -22.93 36.32 10.75
C ASP A 87 -23.16 35.01 11.50
N THR A 88 -24.41 34.85 11.92
CA THR A 88 -24.86 33.82 12.87
C THR A 88 -25.28 32.60 12.05
N ASP A 89 -24.92 31.40 12.52
CA ASP A 89 -25.39 30.09 12.04
C ASP A 89 -24.62 29.35 10.91
N ALA A 90 -23.37 29.74 10.62
CA ALA A 90 -22.45 28.85 9.92
C ALA A 90 -21.83 27.86 10.92
N THR A 91 -22.28 26.61 10.90
CA THR A 91 -21.61 25.48 11.57
C THR A 91 -20.19 25.36 11.01
N ALA A 92 -19.22 26.03 11.63
CA ALA A 92 -17.85 26.11 11.14
C ALA A 92 -17.28 24.68 11.02
N PRO A 93 -16.92 24.18 9.82
CA PRO A 93 -16.63 22.76 9.56
C PRO A 93 -15.33 22.23 10.20
N ASN A 94 -14.73 22.95 11.14
CA ASN A 94 -13.50 22.58 11.83
C ASN A 94 -13.48 22.97 13.32
N LEU A 95 -14.65 23.14 13.96
CA LEU A 95 -14.66 23.27 15.42
C LEU A 95 -14.25 21.92 16.05
N PRO A 96 -13.33 21.93 17.03
CA PRO A 96 -12.90 20.73 17.73
C PRO A 96 -14.07 20.18 18.55
N GLY A 97 -14.83 19.27 17.95
CA GLY A 97 -15.85 18.48 18.66
C GLY A 97 -15.19 17.31 19.40
N PRO A 98 -15.74 16.88 20.54
CA PRO A 98 -15.20 15.75 21.32
C PRO A 98 -15.06 14.46 20.49
N GLY A 99 -15.97 14.22 19.54
CA GLY A 99 -15.87 13.07 18.62
C GLY A 99 -14.65 13.14 17.69
N ARG A 100 -14.21 14.34 17.29
CA ARG A 100 -13.06 14.51 16.40
C ARG A 100 -11.74 14.26 17.13
N THR A 101 -11.66 14.65 18.40
CA THR A 101 -10.49 14.37 19.25
C THR A 101 -10.31 12.87 19.47
N VAL A 102 -11.41 12.14 19.71
CA VAL A 102 -11.38 10.67 19.86
C VAL A 102 -11.00 9.99 18.54
N GLY A 103 -11.54 10.44 17.41
CA GLY A 103 -11.15 9.96 16.08
C GLY A 103 -9.65 10.13 15.83
N MET A 104 -9.12 11.34 16.03
CA MET A 104 -7.68 11.62 15.89
C MET A 104 -6.81 10.76 16.81
N PHE A 105 -7.28 10.46 18.02
CA PHE A 105 -6.57 9.57 18.94
C PHE A 105 -6.50 8.13 18.40
N PHE A 106 -7.62 7.60 17.88
CA PHE A 106 -7.63 6.25 17.30
C PHE A 106 -6.81 6.16 16.01
N ASP A 107 -6.85 7.18 15.15
CA ASP A 107 -6.02 7.24 13.94
C ASP A 107 -4.53 7.26 14.31
N TRP A 108 -4.16 8.09 15.30
CA TRP A 108 -2.79 8.15 15.81
C TRP A 108 -2.35 6.81 16.41
N LEU A 109 -3.22 6.17 17.21
CA LEU A 109 -2.94 4.88 17.83
C LEU A 109 -2.80 3.77 16.78
N GLY A 110 -3.68 3.76 15.78
CA GLY A 110 -3.63 2.85 14.63
C GLY A 110 -2.31 2.96 13.88
N GLY A 111 -1.92 4.18 13.50
CA GLY A 111 -0.64 4.42 12.82
C GLY A 111 0.57 4.01 13.68
N LYS A 112 0.50 4.17 15.00
CA LYS A 112 1.54 3.71 15.94
C LYS A 112 1.66 2.19 16.00
N LEU A 113 0.53 1.49 16.07
CA LEU A 113 0.47 0.03 16.11
C LEU A 113 0.97 -0.59 14.81
N GLU A 114 0.56 -0.04 13.67
CA GLU A 114 1.04 -0.48 12.36
C GLU A 114 2.55 -0.35 12.22
N ASN A 115 3.12 0.78 12.66
CA ASN A 115 4.57 0.98 12.63
C ASN A 115 5.32 -0.03 13.53
N GLN A 116 4.80 -0.32 14.73
CA GLN A 116 5.42 -1.31 15.62
C GLN A 116 5.30 -2.74 15.08
N LEU A 117 4.14 -3.09 14.51
CA LEU A 117 3.94 -4.39 13.88
C LEU A 117 4.80 -4.55 12.64
N GLY A 118 5.00 -3.49 11.85
CA GLY A 118 5.92 -3.47 10.71
C GLY A 118 7.34 -3.82 11.14
N ILE A 119 7.87 -3.14 12.17
CA ILE A 119 9.21 -3.41 12.71
C ILE A 119 9.31 -4.84 13.27
N LEU A 120 8.28 -5.31 13.98
CA LEU A 120 8.28 -6.66 14.56
C LEU A 120 8.24 -7.74 13.47
N MET A 121 7.43 -7.53 12.43
CA MET A 121 7.36 -8.39 11.26
C MET A 121 8.71 -8.43 10.54
N GLU A 122 9.34 -7.28 10.30
CA GLU A 122 10.67 -7.19 9.69
C GLU A 122 11.71 -7.97 10.50
N ARG A 123 11.71 -7.82 11.84
CA ARG A 123 12.59 -8.58 12.74
C ARG A 123 12.35 -10.08 12.68
N ARG A 124 11.11 -10.52 12.43
CA ARG A 124 10.78 -11.93 12.22
C ARG A 124 11.06 -12.40 10.78
N GLY A 125 11.64 -11.56 9.93
CA GLY A 125 11.90 -11.88 8.52
C GLY A 125 10.64 -11.90 7.66
N TYR A 126 9.64 -11.09 8.02
CA TYR A 126 8.43 -10.82 7.26
C TYR A 126 8.51 -9.39 6.70
N GLY A 127 8.44 -9.27 5.38
CA GLY A 127 8.53 -8.00 4.67
C GLY A 127 9.09 -8.20 3.26
N PRO A 128 8.98 -7.19 2.40
CA PRO A 128 9.54 -7.25 1.05
C PRO A 128 11.06 -7.47 1.08
N GLU A 129 11.78 -6.76 1.97
CA GLU A 129 13.23 -6.89 2.15
C GLU A 129 13.65 -8.31 2.53
N ALA A 130 13.03 -8.86 3.57
CA ALA A 130 13.36 -10.20 4.06
C ALA A 130 12.98 -11.29 3.04
N THR A 131 11.95 -11.06 2.23
CA THR A 131 11.54 -11.98 1.16
C THR A 131 12.55 -11.96 0.02
N MET A 132 12.97 -10.78 -0.41
CA MET A 132 14.08 -10.61 -1.36
C MET A 132 15.36 -11.28 -0.85
N ALA A 133 15.69 -11.09 0.42
CA ALA A 133 16.86 -11.71 1.03
C ALA A 133 16.85 -13.23 0.96
N LYS A 134 15.70 -13.85 1.18
CA LYS A 134 15.52 -15.31 1.04
C LYS A 134 15.68 -15.74 -0.41
N ILE A 135 15.12 -15.01 -1.38
CA ILE A 135 15.30 -15.27 -2.81
C ILE A 135 16.78 -15.24 -3.18
N LEU A 136 17.50 -14.19 -2.79
CA LEU A 136 18.93 -14.04 -3.06
C LEU A 136 19.78 -15.10 -2.35
N THR A 137 19.44 -15.45 -1.10
CA THR A 137 20.13 -16.51 -0.35
C THR A 137 19.97 -17.86 -1.03
N MET A 138 18.76 -18.20 -1.48
CA MET A 138 18.49 -19.42 -2.25
C MET A 138 19.24 -19.43 -3.59
N ARG A 139 19.46 -18.27 -4.20
CA ARG A 139 20.28 -18.14 -5.41
C ARG A 139 21.79 -18.15 -5.13
N GLY A 140 22.21 -18.24 -3.87
CA GLY A 140 23.61 -18.19 -3.45
C GLY A 140 24.27 -16.80 -3.57
N ARG A 141 23.48 -15.72 -3.59
CA ARG A 141 23.91 -14.36 -3.99
C ARG A 141 23.68 -13.28 -2.95
N TRP A 142 23.44 -13.65 -1.70
CA TRP A 142 23.18 -12.66 -0.65
C TRP A 142 24.38 -11.74 -0.38
N ARG A 143 25.62 -12.25 -0.48
CA ARG A 143 26.83 -11.47 -0.17
C ARG A 143 27.09 -10.36 -1.21
N THR A 144 27.05 -10.71 -2.49
CA THR A 144 27.33 -9.78 -3.60
C THR A 144 26.33 -8.64 -3.68
N TYR A 145 25.05 -8.91 -3.36
CA TYR A 145 24.02 -7.87 -3.35
C TYR A 145 24.28 -6.79 -2.28
N ARG A 146 24.75 -7.19 -1.09
CA ARG A 146 24.98 -6.27 0.03
C ARG A 146 26.14 -5.32 -0.21
N GLU A 147 27.14 -5.75 -0.97
CA GLU A 147 28.35 -4.97 -1.28
C GLU A 147 28.15 -3.99 -2.45
N GLY A 148 26.96 -3.96 -3.05
CA GLY A 148 26.65 -3.06 -4.17
C GLY A 148 27.35 -3.44 -5.47
N GLU A 149 28.02 -4.59 -5.51
CA GLU A 149 28.71 -5.07 -6.68
C GLU A 149 27.69 -5.65 -7.67
N ARG A 150 27.60 -5.06 -8.87
CA ARG A 150 26.76 -5.56 -9.96
C ARG A 150 27.38 -6.82 -10.53
N VAL A 151 27.16 -7.95 -9.88
CA VAL A 151 27.65 -9.24 -10.34
C VAL A 151 26.69 -9.78 -11.39
N TYR A 152 27.14 -9.79 -12.64
CA TYR A 152 26.43 -10.44 -13.74
C TYR A 152 26.32 -11.94 -13.48
N ILE A 153 25.11 -12.45 -13.64
CA ILE A 153 24.73 -13.79 -13.24
C ILE A 153 25.03 -14.80 -14.36
N ARG A 154 25.78 -15.86 -14.04
CA ARG A 154 25.95 -17.03 -14.93
C ARG A 154 24.62 -17.81 -14.94
N ASN A 155 23.95 -17.84 -16.09
CA ASN A 155 22.58 -18.35 -16.26
C ASN A 155 22.41 -19.87 -16.10
N ASN A 156 23.48 -20.64 -15.87
CA ASN A 156 23.45 -22.10 -16.05
C ASN A 156 23.38 -22.92 -14.75
N MET A 157 22.85 -22.38 -13.65
CA MET A 157 22.54 -23.26 -12.52
C MET A 157 21.24 -24.00 -12.81
N GLU A 158 21.33 -25.30 -13.08
CA GLU A 158 20.18 -26.20 -13.01
C GLU A 158 19.64 -26.17 -11.58
N ILE A 159 18.53 -25.46 -11.38
CA ILE A 159 17.86 -25.39 -10.09
C ILE A 159 17.02 -26.66 -9.93
N GLN A 160 17.14 -27.31 -8.78
CA GLN A 160 16.30 -28.47 -8.46
C GLN A 160 14.81 -28.07 -8.41
N SER A 161 13.93 -28.97 -8.82
CA SER A 161 12.46 -28.73 -8.85
C SER A 161 11.90 -28.23 -7.51
N GLU A 162 12.44 -28.71 -6.38
CA GLU A 162 12.00 -28.25 -5.05
C GLU A 162 12.37 -26.79 -4.76
N GLU A 163 13.59 -26.37 -5.12
CA GLU A 163 14.06 -25.01 -4.91
C GLU A 163 13.30 -24.04 -5.81
N HIS A 164 13.01 -24.45 -7.04
CA HIS A 164 12.16 -23.70 -7.97
C HIS A 164 10.78 -23.43 -7.35
N ARG A 165 10.11 -24.44 -6.79
CA ARG A 165 8.81 -24.26 -6.12
C ARG A 165 8.89 -23.33 -4.91
N LYS A 166 9.97 -23.39 -4.13
CA LYS A 166 10.20 -22.48 -2.98
C LYS A 166 10.43 -21.04 -3.44
N LEU A 167 11.25 -20.83 -4.47
CA LEU A 167 11.49 -19.52 -5.08
C LEU A 167 10.19 -18.90 -5.61
N LEU A 168 9.37 -19.70 -6.31
CA LEU A 168 8.07 -19.28 -6.80
C LEU A 168 7.17 -18.81 -5.65
N LYS A 169 7.12 -19.53 -4.52
CA LYS A 169 6.37 -19.09 -3.32
C LYS A 169 6.86 -17.75 -2.78
N TYR A 170 8.17 -17.50 -2.77
CA TYR A 170 8.70 -16.20 -2.33
C TYR A 170 8.39 -15.08 -3.32
N CYS A 171 8.44 -15.34 -4.63
CA CYS A 171 8.05 -14.39 -5.67
C CYS A 171 6.56 -14.02 -5.54
N GLN A 172 5.68 -15.01 -5.37
CA GLN A 172 4.26 -14.79 -5.09
C GLN A 172 4.03 -13.96 -3.82
N ARG A 173 4.81 -14.22 -2.77
CA ARG A 173 4.74 -13.46 -1.53
C ARG A 173 5.19 -12.01 -1.72
N LEU A 174 6.19 -11.76 -2.57
CA LEU A 174 6.63 -10.41 -2.91
C LEU A 174 5.54 -9.65 -3.68
N LEU A 175 4.90 -10.30 -4.65
CA LEU A 175 3.72 -9.77 -5.35
C LEU A 175 2.50 -9.57 -4.43
N LYS A 176 2.42 -10.29 -3.31
CA LYS A 176 1.38 -10.03 -2.30
C LYS A 176 1.64 -8.71 -1.55
N TYR A 177 2.90 -8.33 -1.33
CA TYR A 177 3.26 -7.07 -0.66
C TYR A 177 2.94 -5.84 -1.51
N THR A 178 2.96 -5.95 -2.85
CA THR A 178 2.52 -4.85 -3.73
C THR A 178 1.03 -4.52 -3.58
N ARG A 179 0.24 -5.44 -3.00
CA ARG A 179 -1.18 -5.25 -2.64
C ARG A 179 -1.40 -4.84 -1.18
N SER A 180 -0.34 -4.52 -0.43
CA SER A 180 -0.50 -4.03 0.94
C SER A 180 -1.27 -2.70 0.93
N LEU A 181 -2.11 -2.46 1.94
CA LEU A 181 -2.76 -1.15 2.11
C LEU A 181 -1.78 -0.05 2.56
N VAL A 182 -0.55 -0.42 2.93
CA VAL A 182 0.48 0.51 3.41
C VAL A 182 1.36 0.92 2.23
N PRO A 183 1.30 2.19 1.76
CA PRO A 183 2.02 2.64 0.56
C PRO A 183 3.53 2.40 0.62
N LYS A 184 4.13 2.62 1.80
CA LYS A 184 5.55 2.35 2.05
C LYS A 184 5.94 0.90 1.76
N THR A 185 5.10 -0.06 2.17
CA THR A 185 5.34 -1.50 1.93
C THR A 185 5.19 -1.83 0.45
N GLN A 186 4.22 -1.21 -0.24
CA GLN A 186 4.03 -1.40 -1.67
C GLN A 186 5.23 -0.88 -2.47
N LEU A 187 5.68 0.35 -2.18
CA LEU A 187 6.85 0.97 -2.82
C LEU A 187 8.09 0.09 -2.64
N GLN A 188 8.38 -0.33 -1.41
CA GLN A 188 9.50 -1.25 -1.14
C GLN A 188 9.38 -2.57 -1.91
N ALA A 189 8.18 -3.13 -2.02
CA ALA A 189 7.95 -4.35 -2.79
C ALA A 189 8.22 -4.14 -4.29
N PHE A 190 7.75 -3.03 -4.87
CA PHE A 190 8.00 -2.70 -6.27
C PHE A 190 9.49 -2.46 -6.54
N ASP A 191 10.17 -1.72 -5.68
CA ASP A 191 11.61 -1.49 -5.80
C ASP A 191 12.38 -2.82 -5.76
N ARG A 192 12.03 -3.74 -4.84
CA ARG A 192 12.68 -5.06 -4.76
C ARG A 192 12.37 -5.97 -5.93
N ILE A 193 11.16 -5.90 -6.48
CA ILE A 193 10.82 -6.60 -7.73
C ILE A 193 11.67 -6.07 -8.88
N THR A 194 11.81 -4.75 -8.99
CA THR A 194 12.63 -4.08 -10.00
C THR A 194 14.09 -4.51 -9.88
N ASP A 195 14.65 -4.47 -8.68
CA ASP A 195 16.02 -4.90 -8.40
C ASP A 195 16.24 -6.38 -8.77
N LEU A 196 15.34 -7.28 -8.35
CA LEU A 196 15.44 -8.72 -8.65
C LEU A 196 15.33 -9.00 -10.15
N ALA A 197 14.34 -8.41 -10.81
CA ALA A 197 14.07 -8.63 -12.24
C ALA A 197 15.16 -8.05 -13.14
N THR A 198 15.82 -6.97 -12.71
CA THR A 198 16.92 -6.35 -13.45
C THR A 198 18.20 -7.17 -13.34
N ASN A 199 18.48 -7.74 -12.17
CA ASN A 199 19.74 -8.42 -11.92
C ASN A 199 19.70 -9.92 -12.26
N ASP A 200 18.57 -10.63 -12.05
CA ASP A 200 18.46 -12.08 -12.25
C ASP A 200 17.36 -12.44 -13.27
N PRO A 201 17.73 -12.76 -14.54
CA PRO A 201 16.76 -13.11 -15.58
C PRO A 201 15.84 -14.27 -15.20
N TYR A 202 16.35 -15.25 -14.45
CA TYR A 202 15.57 -16.39 -14.02
C TYR A 202 14.47 -16.00 -13.00
N ILE A 203 14.80 -15.11 -12.07
CA ILE A 203 13.80 -14.59 -11.11
C ILE A 203 12.77 -13.73 -11.84
N ARG A 204 13.18 -12.99 -12.88
CA ARG A 204 12.25 -12.27 -13.74
C ARG A 204 11.26 -13.20 -14.42
N ASP A 205 11.72 -14.33 -14.99
CA ASP A 205 10.86 -15.34 -15.60
C ASP A 205 9.85 -15.91 -14.59
N LEU A 206 10.31 -16.23 -13.38
CA LEU A 206 9.45 -16.68 -12.28
C LEU A 206 8.40 -15.66 -11.87
N LEU A 207 8.79 -14.38 -11.79
CA LEU A 207 7.85 -13.30 -11.45
C LEU A 207 6.81 -13.12 -12.57
N GLY A 208 7.22 -13.26 -13.84
CA GLY A 208 6.31 -13.31 -14.99
C GLY A 208 5.30 -14.46 -14.87
N GLU A 209 5.78 -15.68 -14.61
CA GLU A 209 4.92 -16.85 -14.38
C GLU A 209 3.93 -16.63 -13.22
N CYS A 210 4.37 -15.96 -12.17
CA CYS A 210 3.51 -15.63 -11.03
C CYS A 210 2.44 -14.58 -11.36
N LEU A 211 2.74 -13.65 -12.28
CA LEU A 211 1.79 -12.65 -12.77
C LEU A 211 0.76 -13.28 -13.71
N ASP A 212 1.21 -14.12 -14.64
CA ASP A 212 0.34 -14.81 -15.60
C ASP A 212 -0.69 -15.72 -14.90
N ARG A 213 -0.28 -16.35 -13.79
CA ARG A 213 -1.18 -17.20 -12.96
C ARG A 213 -2.24 -16.43 -12.19
N GLN A 214 -2.09 -15.13 -12.06
CA GLN A 214 -2.97 -14.33 -11.23
C GLN A 214 -3.79 -13.41 -12.13
N GLU A 215 -5.10 -13.37 -11.90
CA GLU A 215 -6.00 -12.58 -12.73
C GLU A 215 -5.56 -11.10 -12.78
N PRO A 216 -5.37 -10.53 -13.99
CA PRO A 216 -4.82 -9.18 -14.18
C PRO A 216 -5.67 -8.05 -13.53
N ARG A 217 -6.92 -8.33 -13.14
CA ARG A 217 -7.87 -7.34 -12.62
C ARG A 217 -7.67 -6.96 -11.14
N LYS A 218 -6.72 -7.55 -10.41
CA LYS A 218 -6.55 -7.33 -8.95
C LYS A 218 -5.29 -6.55 -8.54
N TYR A 219 -4.59 -5.92 -9.48
CA TYR A 219 -3.24 -5.41 -9.23
C TYR A 219 -3.11 -3.92 -8.98
N LEU A 220 -4.10 -3.14 -9.38
CA LEU A 220 -4.07 -1.70 -9.20
C LEU A 220 -5.21 -1.33 -8.25
N PRO A 221 -4.92 -0.81 -7.05
CA PRO A 221 -5.92 -0.12 -6.26
C PRO A 221 -6.52 0.97 -7.16
N PRO A 222 -7.84 1.01 -7.38
CA PRO A 222 -8.46 1.97 -8.28
C PRO A 222 -8.15 3.44 -7.93
N ASP A 223 -7.77 3.71 -6.68
CA ASP A 223 -7.78 5.06 -6.12
C ASP A 223 -6.44 5.51 -5.50
N ALA A 224 -5.32 4.84 -5.79
CA ALA A 224 -4.02 5.27 -5.25
C ALA A 224 -3.45 6.46 -6.06
N TYR A 225 -3.95 7.67 -5.77
CA TYR A 225 -3.57 8.97 -6.37
C TYR A 225 -2.14 9.46 -6.04
N ASP A 226 -1.24 8.58 -5.57
CA ASP A 226 0.15 8.96 -5.30
C ASP A 226 1.03 8.65 -6.53
N GLY A 227 1.44 9.70 -7.24
CA GLY A 227 2.26 9.58 -8.45
C GLY A 227 3.59 8.83 -8.23
N THR A 228 4.08 8.76 -6.98
CA THR A 228 5.28 7.97 -6.65
C THR A 228 5.03 6.47 -6.79
N LEU A 229 3.86 5.99 -6.34
CA LEU A 229 3.47 4.58 -6.45
C LEU A 229 3.23 4.19 -7.91
N THR A 230 2.64 5.09 -8.69
CA THR A 230 2.47 4.91 -10.14
C THR A 230 3.82 4.73 -10.82
N LEU A 231 4.81 5.58 -10.50
CA LEU A 231 6.14 5.48 -11.11
C LEU A 231 6.86 4.17 -10.72
N SER A 232 6.88 3.79 -9.44
CA SER A 232 7.53 2.54 -9.01
C SER A 232 6.83 1.29 -9.54
N SER A 233 5.50 1.28 -9.59
CA SER A 233 4.74 0.18 -10.19
C SER A 233 5.01 0.07 -11.70
N GLN A 234 5.05 1.18 -12.43
CA GLN A 234 5.41 1.19 -13.85
C GLN A 234 6.82 0.68 -14.07
N LYS A 235 7.81 1.12 -13.28
CA LYS A 235 9.19 0.61 -13.35
C LYS A 235 9.25 -0.90 -13.14
N ALA A 236 8.56 -1.40 -12.11
CA ALA A 236 8.50 -2.83 -11.85
C ALA A 236 7.85 -3.59 -13.02
N LEU A 237 6.72 -3.11 -13.54
CA LEU A 237 6.04 -3.71 -14.69
C LEU A 237 6.91 -3.70 -15.95
N VAL A 238 7.63 -2.61 -16.20
CA VAL A 238 8.62 -2.49 -17.28
C VAL A 238 9.72 -3.53 -17.10
N SER A 239 10.32 -3.63 -15.91
CA SER A 239 11.37 -4.62 -15.63
C SER A 239 10.90 -6.06 -15.81
N LEU A 240 9.60 -6.33 -15.60
CA LEU A 240 8.98 -7.63 -15.79
C LEU A 240 8.59 -7.90 -17.25
N SER A 241 7.97 -6.93 -17.94
CA SER A 241 7.55 -7.03 -19.34
C SER A 241 8.73 -7.07 -20.30
N SER A 242 9.90 -6.60 -19.83
CA SER A 242 11.19 -6.67 -20.49
C SER A 242 11.63 -8.11 -20.80
N ASN A 243 10.89 -9.16 -20.49
CA ASN A 243 11.17 -10.49 -21.07
C ASN A 243 10.93 -10.53 -22.58
N SER A 244 9.85 -9.94 -23.07
CA SER A 244 9.62 -9.84 -24.52
C SER A 244 10.66 -8.94 -25.18
N ILE A 245 10.90 -7.76 -24.60
CA ILE A 245 11.86 -6.78 -25.12
C ILE A 245 13.28 -7.31 -24.98
N ASN A 246 13.75 -7.72 -23.81
CA ASN A 246 15.11 -8.24 -23.65
C ASN A 246 15.32 -9.52 -24.45
N SER A 247 14.34 -10.41 -24.60
CA SER A 247 14.55 -11.60 -25.46
C SER A 247 14.73 -11.20 -26.91
N VAL A 248 14.00 -10.19 -27.38
CA VAL A 248 14.09 -9.64 -28.73
C VAL A 248 15.35 -8.82 -28.93
N THR A 249 15.76 -8.02 -27.95
CA THR A 249 17.03 -7.28 -27.92
C THR A 249 18.22 -8.23 -27.86
N MET A 250 18.15 -9.30 -27.06
CA MET A 250 19.20 -10.33 -27.03
C MET A 250 19.28 -11.10 -28.34
N GLN A 251 18.14 -11.41 -28.97
CA GLN A 251 18.12 -12.01 -30.31
C GLN A 251 18.69 -11.06 -31.36
N TYR A 252 18.37 -9.77 -31.27
CA TYR A 252 18.94 -8.73 -32.12
C TYR A 252 20.46 -8.65 -31.96
N GLU A 253 20.98 -8.52 -30.74
CA GLU A 253 22.42 -8.46 -30.47
C GLU A 253 23.15 -9.72 -30.93
N ARG A 254 22.56 -10.90 -30.70
CA ARG A 254 23.12 -12.17 -31.16
C ARG A 254 23.20 -12.22 -32.69
N ARG A 255 22.10 -11.92 -33.38
CA ARG A 255 22.05 -11.92 -34.86
C ARG A 255 22.96 -10.86 -35.46
N LEU A 256 23.09 -9.71 -34.81
CA LEU A 256 24.03 -8.66 -35.21
C LEU A 256 25.49 -9.15 -35.14
N LYS A 257 25.88 -9.84 -34.05
CA LYS A 257 27.22 -10.42 -33.89
C LYS A 257 27.49 -11.55 -34.89
N GLU A 258 26.48 -12.34 -35.21
CA GLU A 258 26.56 -13.46 -36.16
C GLU A 258 26.48 -13.01 -37.63
N GLY A 259 26.15 -11.74 -37.91
CA GLY A 259 25.89 -11.27 -39.27
C GLY A 259 24.62 -11.85 -39.91
N THR A 260 23.71 -12.39 -39.09
CA THR A 260 22.45 -13.06 -39.51
C THR A 260 21.22 -12.17 -39.32
N LEU A 261 21.42 -10.86 -39.18
CA LEU A 261 20.33 -9.91 -39.03
C LEU A 261 19.60 -9.73 -40.37
N ASN A 262 18.36 -10.21 -40.46
CA ASN A 262 17.51 -10.05 -41.65
C ASN A 262 16.43 -9.00 -41.42
N GLU A 263 16.05 -8.29 -42.49
CA GLU A 263 15.02 -7.25 -42.47
C GLU A 263 13.68 -7.79 -41.92
N GLN A 264 13.36 -9.04 -42.26
CA GLN A 264 12.16 -9.71 -41.77
C GLN A 264 12.09 -9.78 -40.23
N PHE A 265 13.20 -10.09 -39.54
CA PHE A 265 13.22 -10.08 -38.07
C PHE A 265 12.98 -8.68 -37.50
N LEU A 266 13.52 -7.64 -38.14
CA LEU A 266 13.33 -6.26 -37.71
C LEU A 266 11.87 -5.83 -37.83
N VAL A 267 11.27 -6.08 -38.99
CA VAL A 267 9.89 -5.65 -39.30
C VAL A 267 8.85 -6.47 -38.55
N GLU A 268 9.01 -7.80 -38.48
CA GLU A 268 7.98 -8.67 -37.91
C GLU A 268 8.08 -8.83 -36.39
N LYS A 269 9.28 -8.74 -35.81
CA LYS A 269 9.49 -8.98 -34.38
C LYS A 269 9.99 -7.76 -33.62
N PHE A 270 11.10 -7.15 -34.06
CA PHE A 270 11.76 -6.11 -33.27
C PHE A 270 10.92 -4.84 -33.18
N ILE A 271 10.53 -4.26 -34.32
CA ILE A 271 9.82 -2.98 -34.38
C ILE A 271 8.48 -3.05 -33.65
N PRO A 272 7.58 -4.04 -33.88
CA PRO A 272 6.28 -4.07 -33.22
C PRO A 272 6.37 -4.15 -31.69
N ILE A 273 7.35 -4.89 -31.18
CA ILE A 273 7.56 -5.06 -29.74
C ILE A 273 8.11 -3.78 -29.11
N MET A 274 9.04 -3.10 -29.78
CA MET A 274 9.57 -1.81 -29.32
C MET A 274 8.50 -0.70 -29.40
N THR A 275 7.72 -0.65 -30.49
CA THR A 275 6.66 0.35 -30.67
C THR A 275 5.55 0.18 -29.62
N LYS A 276 5.14 -1.07 -29.31
CA LYS A 276 4.17 -1.36 -28.25
C LYS A 276 4.64 -0.92 -26.86
N PHE A 277 5.94 -0.82 -26.66
CA PHE A 277 6.51 -0.38 -25.39
C PHE A 277 6.63 1.15 -25.28
N LEU A 278 6.73 1.84 -26.42
CA LEU A 278 6.82 3.29 -26.49
C LEU A 278 5.44 3.99 -26.52
N SER A 279 4.37 3.24 -26.79
CA SER A 279 2.97 3.69 -26.79
C SER A 279 2.32 3.52 -25.42
#